data_AF-A0A496QC01-F1
#
_entry.id   AF-A0A496QC01-F1
#
_cell.length_a   1.000
_cell.length_b   1.000
_cell.length_c   1.000
_cell.angle_alpha   90.00
_cell.angle_beta   90.00
_cell.angle_gamma   90.00
#
_symmetry.space_group_name_H-M   'P 1'
#
loop_
_entity.id
_entity.type
_entity.pdbx_description
1 polymer ?
#
loop_
_entity_poly.entity_id
_entity_poly.type
_entity_poly.pdbx_seq_one_letter_code
_entity_poly.pdbx_strand_id
1 'polypeptide(L)'
;MNSKLLFAILCMLITVVFAFGQNSANVQNEISYDVFDYAQHPMGTIWGDPLPDAPALAARGEYMVGVQTLHLSNPNQIDVINTITSKSTVIYDRPLTVEVWYPATLKAGQVQVTVYCDFLGRYDKPGTLV
;
A
#
# COMPACT_ATOMS: atom_id res chain seq x y z
N MET A 1 17.26 -41.36 46.31
CA MET A 1 17.57 -40.26 45.36
C MET A 1 17.30 -38.95 46.08
N ASN A 2 18.31 -38.12 46.30
CA ASN A 2 18.25 -37.03 47.29
C ASN A 2 17.44 -35.84 46.75
N SER A 3 16.60 -35.21 47.57
CA SER A 3 15.75 -34.07 47.16
C SER A 3 16.54 -32.90 46.57
N LYS A 4 17.77 -32.70 47.05
CA LYS A 4 18.72 -31.71 46.49
C LYS A 4 19.18 -32.05 45.08
N LEU A 5 19.35 -33.34 44.77
CA LEU A 5 19.76 -33.82 43.45
C LEU A 5 18.60 -33.71 42.45
N LEU A 6 17.36 -33.98 42.89
CA LEU A 6 16.16 -33.84 42.07
C LEU A 6 15.88 -32.37 41.71
N PHE A 7 16.08 -31.45 42.68
CA PHE A 7 15.90 -30.01 42.46
C PHE A 7 16.98 -29.42 41.54
N ALA A 8 18.23 -29.91 41.66
CA ALA A 8 19.31 -29.51 40.76
C ALA A 8 19.06 -29.94 39.31
N ILE A 9 18.54 -31.16 39.09
CA ILE A 9 18.18 -31.65 37.76
C ILE A 9 16.99 -30.88 37.17
N LEU A 10 15.98 -30.54 38.00
CA LEU A 10 14.84 -29.74 37.57
C LEU A 10 15.24 -28.30 37.17
N CYS A 11 16.13 -27.65 37.95
CA CYS A 11 16.68 -26.35 37.61
C CYS A 11 17.53 -26.38 36.33
N MET A 12 18.32 -27.45 36.12
CA MET A 12 19.15 -27.61 34.93
C MET A 12 18.30 -27.87 33.68
N LEU A 13 17.17 -28.57 33.79
CA LEU A 13 16.24 -28.77 32.67
C LEU A 13 15.48 -27.47 32.31
N ILE A 14 15.11 -26.65 33.30
CA ILE A 14 14.42 -25.37 33.05
C ILE A 14 15.34 -24.33 32.37
N THR A 15 16.63 -24.28 32.74
CA THR A 15 17.60 -23.39 32.09
C THR A 15 17.96 -23.81 30.67
N VAL A 16 17.99 -25.12 30.39
CA VAL A 16 18.21 -25.63 29.02
C VAL A 16 17.04 -25.26 28.10
N VAL A 17 15.78 -25.34 28.55
CA VAL A 17 14.62 -24.92 27.73
C VAL A 17 14.64 -23.41 27.43
N PHE A 18 15.09 -22.57 28.37
CA PHE A 18 15.24 -21.13 28.14
C PHE A 18 16.38 -20.76 27.18
N ALA A 19 17.45 -21.55 27.12
CA ALA A 19 18.58 -21.32 26.21
C ALA A 19 18.30 -21.76 24.75
N PHE A 20 17.40 -22.73 24.54
CA PHE A 20 16.99 -23.17 23.19
C PHE A 20 15.72 -22.48 22.66
N GLY A 21 15.07 -21.65 23.47
CA GLY A 21 13.81 -20.97 23.15
C GLY A 21 13.94 -19.63 22.41
N GLN A 22 15.08 -19.34 21.76
CA GLN A 22 15.26 -18.12 20.95
C GLN A 22 15.92 -18.47 19.62
N ASN A 23 15.21 -19.14 18.71
CA ASN A 23 15.58 -19.15 17.30
C ASN A 23 14.33 -19.26 16.41
N SER A 24 13.29 -18.47 16.73
CA SER A 24 12.47 -17.93 15.65
C SER A 24 13.21 -16.71 15.13
N ALA A 25 14.24 -16.96 14.33
CA ALA A 25 14.68 -16.00 13.34
C ALA A 25 13.54 -15.87 12.32
N ASN A 26 12.43 -15.22 12.73
CA ASN A 26 11.66 -14.45 11.78
C ASN A 26 12.52 -13.23 11.48
N VAL A 27 13.60 -13.46 10.73
CA VAL A 27 14.16 -12.43 9.87
C VAL A 27 13.07 -12.23 8.82
N GLN A 28 12.04 -11.48 9.18
CA GLN A 28 11.49 -10.55 8.22
C GLN A 28 12.72 -9.75 7.80
N ASN A 29 13.28 -10.11 6.64
CA ASN A 29 14.19 -9.21 5.95
C ASN A 29 13.41 -7.90 5.88
N GLU A 30 13.70 -6.97 6.78
CA GLU A 30 13.48 -5.56 6.52
C GLU A 30 14.42 -5.27 5.36
N ILE A 31 13.95 -5.57 4.15
CA ILE A 31 14.57 -5.05 2.96
C ILE A 31 14.40 -3.55 3.15
N SER A 32 15.47 -2.87 3.58
CA SER A 32 15.53 -1.43 3.67
C SER A 32 15.62 -0.94 2.23
N TYR A 33 14.47 -0.91 1.55
CA TYR A 33 14.36 -0.32 0.23
C TYR A 33 14.01 1.15 0.42
N ASP A 34 14.81 2.03 -0.18
CA ASP A 34 14.43 3.42 -0.33
C ASP A 34 13.33 3.48 -1.40
N VAL A 35 12.13 3.92 -1.01
CA VAL A 35 10.98 4.04 -1.92
C VAL A 35 11.24 5.09 -3.01
N PHE A 36 12.20 5.99 -2.79
CA PHE A 36 12.56 7.05 -3.72
C PHE A 36 13.76 6.69 -4.61
N ASP A 37 14.40 5.54 -4.38
CA ASP A 37 15.47 5.03 -5.24
C ASP A 37 14.89 4.11 -6.32
N TYR A 38 14.70 4.68 -7.50
CA TYR A 38 14.21 4.05 -8.73
C TYR A 38 15.03 2.82 -9.17
N ALA A 39 16.28 2.67 -8.70
CA ALA A 39 17.14 1.54 -9.05
C ALA A 39 17.03 0.37 -8.06
N GLN A 40 16.42 0.55 -6.88
CA GLN A 40 16.41 -0.42 -5.79
C GLN A 40 15.05 -1.11 -5.60
N HIS A 41 14.08 -0.87 -6.48
CA HIS A 41 12.79 -1.56 -6.41
C HIS A 41 12.99 -3.08 -6.61
N PRO A 42 12.42 -3.94 -5.72
CA PRO A 42 12.55 -5.41 -5.82
C PRO A 42 12.07 -5.99 -7.16
N MET A 43 11.26 -5.20 -7.87
CA MET A 43 10.60 -5.51 -9.13
C MET A 43 11.26 -4.83 -10.37
N GLY A 44 12.36 -4.09 -10.19
CA GLY A 44 12.98 -3.28 -11.24
C GLY A 44 12.30 -1.92 -11.45
N THR A 45 12.62 -1.23 -12.54
CA THR A 45 12.01 0.05 -12.92
C THR A 45 10.51 -0.11 -13.14
N ILE A 46 9.71 0.69 -12.42
CA ILE A 46 8.25 0.65 -12.45
C ILE A 46 7.76 1.72 -13.44
N TRP A 47 6.59 1.50 -14.07
CA TRP A 47 5.98 2.55 -14.88
C TRP A 47 5.68 3.79 -14.05
N GLY A 48 6.13 4.94 -14.55
CA GLY A 48 6.09 6.22 -13.83
C GLY A 48 7.43 6.64 -13.23
N ASP A 49 8.45 5.78 -13.26
CA ASP A 49 9.81 6.17 -12.93
C ASP A 49 10.42 7.05 -14.04
N PRO A 50 11.29 8.02 -13.68
CA PRO A 50 11.84 8.97 -14.64
C PRO A 50 12.77 8.26 -15.65
N LEU A 51 12.55 8.54 -16.92
CA LEU A 51 13.43 8.14 -18.03
C LEU A 51 14.66 9.05 -18.12
N PRO A 52 15.72 8.66 -18.88
CA PRO A 52 16.91 9.50 -19.06
C PRO A 52 16.64 10.88 -19.68
N ASP A 53 15.53 11.03 -20.39
CA ASP A 53 15.05 12.28 -20.99
C ASP A 53 13.99 12.98 -20.12
N ALA A 54 13.70 12.47 -18.92
CA ALA A 54 12.72 13.06 -18.04
C ALA A 54 13.16 14.46 -17.54
N PRO A 55 12.22 15.41 -17.39
CA PRO A 55 12.53 16.73 -16.85
C PRO A 55 13.15 16.67 -15.45
N ALA A 56 13.88 17.71 -15.07
CA ALA A 56 14.60 17.78 -13.79
C ALA A 56 13.74 17.58 -12.53
N LEU A 57 12.42 17.81 -12.61
CA LEU A 57 11.46 17.64 -11.50
C LEU A 57 10.53 16.43 -11.67
N ALA A 58 10.91 15.46 -12.51
CA ALA A 58 10.13 14.24 -12.72
C ALA A 58 10.32 13.20 -11.60
N ALA A 59 11.34 13.36 -10.76
CA ALA A 59 11.56 12.49 -9.61
C ALA A 59 10.39 12.57 -8.62
N ARG A 60 10.11 11.47 -7.93
CA ARG A 60 9.08 11.42 -6.88
C ARG A 60 9.47 12.36 -5.73
N GLY A 61 8.48 13.01 -5.13
CA GLY A 61 8.70 13.85 -3.95
C GLY A 61 8.98 13.02 -2.69
N GLU A 62 9.42 13.68 -1.62
CA GLU A 62 9.84 13.04 -0.35
C GLU A 62 8.70 12.40 0.45
N TYR A 63 7.44 12.72 0.13
CA TYR A 63 6.29 12.24 0.89
C TYR A 63 5.64 11.05 0.19
N MET A 64 5.31 10.03 0.99
CA MET A 64 4.45 8.95 0.53
C MET A 64 3.03 9.49 0.29
N VAL A 65 2.30 8.87 -0.63
CA VAL A 65 0.97 9.33 -1.03
C VAL A 65 -0.09 8.31 -0.66
N GLY A 66 -1.11 8.76 0.06
CA GLY A 66 -2.35 8.03 0.32
C GLY A 66 -3.47 8.52 -0.58
N VAL A 67 -4.43 7.64 -0.86
CA VAL A 67 -5.65 7.97 -1.61
C VAL A 67 -6.86 7.69 -0.75
N GLN A 68 -7.77 8.65 -0.67
CA GLN A 68 -9.06 8.50 0.00
C GLN A 68 -10.20 8.89 -0.93
N THR A 69 -11.18 8.02 -1.06
CA THR A 69 -12.44 8.32 -1.76
C THR A 69 -13.41 9.02 -0.81
N LEU A 70 -13.94 10.16 -1.22
CA LEU A 70 -14.95 10.94 -0.53
C LEU A 70 -16.24 10.99 -1.34
N HIS A 71 -17.38 10.87 -0.66
CA HIS A 71 -18.70 11.08 -1.23
C HIS A 71 -19.27 12.39 -0.70
N LEU A 72 -19.36 13.38 -1.59
CA LEU A 72 -19.80 14.74 -1.27
C LEU A 72 -21.16 15.00 -1.94
N SER A 73 -21.90 15.95 -1.40
CA SER A 73 -23.15 16.45 -2.01
C SER A 73 -22.99 17.94 -2.30
N ASN A 74 -23.16 18.33 -3.56
CA ASN A 74 -23.23 19.73 -3.97
C ASN A 74 -24.69 20.14 -4.13
N PRO A 75 -25.27 20.93 -3.20
CA PRO A 75 -26.70 21.15 -3.15
C PRO A 75 -27.20 22.12 -4.23
N ASN A 76 -28.49 22.02 -4.54
CA ASN A 76 -29.24 22.97 -5.38
C ASN A 76 -28.62 23.23 -6.77
N GLN A 77 -28.12 22.19 -7.43
CA GLN A 77 -27.53 22.30 -8.75
C GLN A 77 -28.57 22.09 -9.86
N ILE A 78 -28.39 22.80 -10.97
CA ILE A 78 -29.24 22.63 -12.14
C ILE A 78 -28.97 21.26 -12.76
N ASP A 79 -30.04 20.51 -13.01
CA ASP A 79 -30.00 19.29 -13.78
C ASP A 79 -30.16 19.62 -15.26
N VAL A 80 -29.05 19.86 -15.95
CA VAL A 80 -29.06 20.21 -17.37
C VAL A 80 -29.74 19.12 -18.22
N ILE A 81 -29.55 17.84 -17.87
CA ILE A 81 -30.05 16.71 -18.66
C ILE A 81 -31.57 16.64 -18.54
N ASN A 82 -32.09 16.69 -17.32
CA ASN A 82 -33.53 16.61 -17.10
C ASN A 82 -34.24 17.91 -17.47
N THR A 83 -33.57 19.07 -17.36
CA THR A 83 -34.10 20.38 -17.75
C THR A 83 -34.41 20.49 -19.26
N ILE A 84 -33.64 19.83 -20.12
CA ILE A 84 -33.90 19.85 -21.58
C ILE A 84 -35.22 19.15 -21.92
N THR A 85 -35.60 18.15 -21.14
CA THR A 85 -36.80 17.33 -21.38
C THR A 85 -38.04 17.90 -20.68
N SER A 86 -37.85 18.67 -19.59
CA SER A 86 -38.93 19.36 -18.88
C SER A 86 -39.21 20.76 -19.45
N LYS A 87 -40.41 21.27 -19.21
CA LYS A 87 -40.79 22.66 -19.56
C LYS A 87 -40.29 23.70 -18.55
N SER A 88 -39.52 23.27 -17.54
CA SER A 88 -39.06 24.08 -16.41
C SER A 88 -37.68 23.60 -15.93
N THR A 89 -36.89 24.50 -15.33
CA THR A 89 -35.59 24.17 -14.74
C THR A 89 -35.74 23.15 -13.60
N VAL A 90 -35.05 22.03 -13.71
CA VAL A 90 -34.98 20.99 -12.67
C VAL A 90 -33.74 21.25 -11.82
N ILE A 91 -33.90 21.19 -10.49
CA ILE A 91 -32.83 21.41 -9.51
C ILE A 91 -32.72 20.16 -8.64
N TYR A 92 -31.49 19.75 -8.31
CA TYR A 92 -31.22 18.60 -7.45
C TYR A 92 -29.87 18.75 -6.73
N ASP A 93 -29.68 17.94 -5.68
CA ASP A 93 -28.40 17.81 -5.00
C ASP A 93 -27.51 16.84 -5.76
N ARG A 94 -26.36 17.31 -6.26
CA ARG A 94 -25.46 16.53 -7.10
C ARG A 94 -24.50 15.72 -6.23
N PRO A 95 -24.59 14.37 -6.21
CA PRO A 95 -23.57 13.56 -5.58
C PRO A 95 -22.27 13.65 -6.38
N LEU A 96 -21.16 13.85 -5.67
CA LEU A 96 -19.81 13.92 -6.22
C LEU A 96 -18.94 12.89 -5.53
N THR A 97 -18.36 11.97 -6.29
CA THR A 97 -17.32 11.07 -5.80
C THR A 97 -15.96 11.69 -6.16
N VAL A 98 -15.13 11.94 -5.15
CA VAL A 98 -13.83 12.58 -5.31
C VAL A 98 -12.75 11.66 -4.73
N GLU A 99 -11.60 11.60 -5.41
CA GLU A 99 -10.40 10.97 -4.87
C GLU A 99 -9.43 12.05 -4.39
N VAL A 100 -9.10 12.01 -3.11
CA VAL A 100 -8.13 12.92 -2.50
C VAL A 100 -6.81 12.20 -2.36
N TRP A 101 -5.79 12.74 -3.02
CA TRP A 101 -4.41 12.29 -2.95
C TRP A 101 -3.67 13.20 -1.96
N TYR A 102 -3.15 12.63 -0.87
CA TYR A 102 -2.57 13.41 0.23
C TYR A 102 -1.27 12.78 0.77
N PRO A 103 -0.34 13.59 1.31
CA PRO A 103 0.82 13.07 2.03
C PRO A 103 0.39 12.14 3.16
N ALA A 104 0.86 10.91 3.15
CA ALA A 104 0.48 9.87 4.11
C ALA A 104 1.70 9.18 4.70
N THR A 105 1.51 8.52 5.83
CA THR A 105 2.51 7.61 6.41
C THR A 105 2.03 6.18 6.19
N LEU A 106 2.87 5.35 5.59
CA LEU A 106 2.57 3.93 5.40
C LEU A 106 2.63 3.18 6.72
N LYS A 107 1.76 2.18 6.91
CA LYS A 107 1.87 1.25 8.04
C LYS A 107 3.10 0.34 7.85
N ALA A 108 3.60 -0.23 8.94
CA ALA A 108 4.68 -1.21 8.87
C ALA A 108 4.35 -2.34 7.88
N GLY A 109 5.22 -2.56 6.90
CA GLY A 109 5.06 -3.57 5.84
C GLY A 109 4.19 -3.16 4.65
N GLN A 110 3.61 -1.95 4.61
CA GLN A 110 2.94 -1.43 3.42
C GLN A 110 3.95 -0.85 2.43
N VAL A 111 3.81 -1.20 1.16
CA VAL A 111 4.61 -0.69 0.04
C VAL A 111 3.76 0.26 -0.79
N GLN A 112 4.28 1.42 -1.18
CA GLN A 112 3.59 2.34 -2.11
C GLN A 112 3.72 1.87 -3.56
N VAL A 113 3.19 0.68 -3.84
CA VAL A 113 3.10 0.10 -5.18
C VAL A 113 1.75 -0.59 -5.31
N THR A 114 1.08 -0.36 -6.44
CA THR A 114 -0.16 -1.06 -6.80
C THR A 114 0.09 -1.88 -8.04
N VAL A 115 -0.18 -3.18 -7.96
CA VAL A 115 -0.04 -4.11 -9.08
C VAL A 115 -1.39 -4.31 -9.74
N TYR A 116 -1.45 -4.10 -11.05
CA TYR A 116 -2.66 -4.32 -11.83
C TYR A 116 -2.49 -5.57 -12.71
N CYS A 117 -3.55 -6.39 -12.77
CA CYS A 117 -3.67 -7.39 -13.83
C CYS A 117 -4.15 -6.69 -15.09
N ASP A 118 -3.32 -6.66 -16.13
CA ASP A 118 -3.70 -6.16 -17.46
C ASP A 118 -3.62 -7.31 -18.46
N PHE A 119 -4.46 -7.33 -19.47
CA PHE A 119 -4.44 -8.36 -20.50
C PHE A 119 -3.53 -8.00 -21.68
N LEU A 120 -2.94 -6.79 -21.74
CA LEU A 120 -2.02 -6.35 -22.81
C LEU A 120 -2.50 -6.72 -24.23
N GLY A 121 -3.80 -6.56 -24.49
CA GLY A 121 -4.42 -6.90 -25.77
C GLY A 121 -4.67 -8.40 -26.02
N ARG A 122 -4.37 -9.28 -25.06
CA ARG A 122 -4.64 -10.73 -25.08
C ARG A 122 -5.62 -11.14 -23.98
N TYR A 123 -6.88 -11.30 -24.35
CA TYR A 123 -7.93 -11.77 -23.44
C TYR A 123 -7.65 -13.13 -22.77
N ASP A 124 -6.88 -14.01 -23.44
CA ASP A 124 -6.62 -15.38 -23.00
C ASP A 124 -5.49 -15.51 -21.96
N LYS A 125 -4.70 -14.44 -21.75
CA LYS A 125 -3.58 -14.46 -20.81
C LYS A 125 -3.48 -13.12 -20.06
N PRO A 126 -3.73 -13.10 -18.74
CA PRO A 126 -3.39 -11.92 -17.95
C PRO A 126 -1.88 -11.70 -18.01
N GLY A 127 -1.47 -10.52 -18.43
CA GLY A 127 -0.19 -9.94 -18.10
C GLY A 127 -0.24 -9.36 -16.68
N THR A 128 0.90 -9.35 -16.02
CA THR A 128 1.05 -8.65 -14.75
C THR A 128 1.79 -7.35 -15.04
N LEU A 129 1.15 -6.23 -14.75
CA LEU A 129 1.80 -4.93 -14.73
C LEU A 129 2.10 -4.58 -13.27
N VAL A 130 3.37 -4.68 -12.90
CA VAL A 130 3.92 -4.19 -11.64
C VAL A 130 4.33 -2.72 -11.74
#